data_AF-A0A0B8ZXM6-F1
#
_entry.id   AF-A0A0B8ZXM6-F1
#
_cell.length_a   1.000
_cell.length_b   1.000
_cell.length_c   1.000
_cell.angle_alpha   90.00
_cell.angle_beta   90.00
_cell.angle_gamma   90.00
#
_symmetry.space_group_name_H-M   'P 1'
#
loop_
_entity.id
_entity.type
_entity.pdbx_description
1 polymer ?
#
loop_
_entity_poly.entity_id
_entity_poly.type
_entity_poly.pdbx_seq_one_letter_code
_entity_poly.pdbx_strand_id
1 'polypeptide(L)'
;MGLLDWINGRTDKQRAKRAEKIRQTFGSDTELTPAMLEALTRANDVPNEPKIALYKEAVPAGAEPTRVSVGYQVEEGIHQVAVLFPDGLSILSQKRGKQKNGEPHPIAGAQVPFWGIQSVEVRTLQNADTALLVSGSDGNRPYRLGYVLTDAAEIKSLAEDIEAGRQADARSQAEAQSQTDQPRVNIDSSLSADEQLTALRQMREMTNMPDDAYEAAVRRIKESQTTSE
;
A
#
# COMPACT_ATOMS: atom_id res chain seq x y z
N MET A 1 -11.57 -11.71 24.06
CA MET A 1 -12.55 -10.85 23.35
C MET A 1 -13.10 -9.86 24.35
N GLY A 2 -12.93 -8.55 24.12
CA GLY A 2 -13.33 -7.51 25.07
C GLY A 2 -14.70 -6.89 24.75
N LEU A 3 -15.33 -6.24 25.73
CA LEU A 3 -16.58 -5.48 25.56
C LEU A 3 -16.49 -4.43 24.43
N LEU A 4 -15.31 -3.80 24.28
CA LEU A 4 -15.04 -2.83 23.23
C LEU A 4 -15.05 -3.44 21.81
N ASP A 5 -14.67 -4.71 21.65
CA ASP A 5 -14.75 -5.38 20.35
C ASP A 5 -16.20 -5.64 19.94
N TRP A 6 -17.09 -5.89 20.90
CA TRP A 6 -18.52 -6.05 20.64
C TRP A 6 -19.20 -4.72 20.32
N ILE A 7 -18.89 -3.66 21.08
CA ILE A 7 -19.40 -2.30 20.84
C ILE A 7 -18.99 -1.80 19.46
N ASN A 8 -17.72 -2.00 19.08
CA ASN A 8 -17.17 -1.53 17.81
C ASN A 8 -17.34 -2.51 16.65
N GLY A 9 -18.18 -3.55 16.80
CA GLY A 9 -18.51 -4.41 15.67
C GLY A 9 -17.35 -5.27 15.14
N ARG A 10 -16.35 -5.57 15.98
CA ARG A 10 -15.11 -6.27 15.60
C ARG A 10 -15.15 -7.77 15.82
N THR A 11 -16.24 -8.33 16.35
CA THR A 11 -16.40 -9.79 16.41
C THR A 11 -16.54 -10.37 15.01
N ASP A 12 -16.06 -11.59 14.77
CA ASP A 12 -16.12 -12.22 13.44
C ASP A 12 -17.55 -12.33 12.92
N LYS A 13 -18.51 -12.57 13.81
CA LYS A 13 -19.94 -12.56 13.47
C LYS A 13 -20.42 -11.19 12.98
N GLN A 14 -20.02 -10.10 13.64
CA GLN A 14 -20.39 -8.74 13.22
C GLN A 14 -19.67 -8.33 11.94
N ARG A 15 -18.39 -8.68 11.78
CA ARG A 15 -17.63 -8.47 10.54
C ARG A 15 -18.28 -9.20 9.37
N ALA A 16 -18.63 -10.47 9.53
CA ALA A 16 -19.32 -11.25 8.50
C ALA A 16 -20.69 -10.65 8.14
N LYS A 17 -21.47 -10.24 9.14
CA LYS A 17 -22.77 -9.56 8.91
C LYS A 17 -22.60 -8.23 8.16
N ARG A 18 -21.55 -7.47 8.49
CA ARG A 18 -21.22 -6.21 7.82
C ARG A 18 -20.80 -6.45 6.37
N ALA A 19 -19.89 -7.40 6.13
CA ALA A 19 -19.48 -7.80 4.79
C ALA A 19 -20.69 -8.20 3.93
N GLU A 20 -21.59 -9.01 4.48
CA GLU A 20 -22.81 -9.41 3.79
C GLU A 20 -23.71 -8.22 3.47
N LYS A 21 -23.93 -7.31 4.42
CA LYS A 21 -24.71 -6.09 4.18
C LYS A 21 -24.08 -5.21 3.09
N ILE A 22 -22.75 -5.10 3.05
CA ILE A 22 -22.03 -4.36 2.01
C ILE A 22 -22.26 -5.01 0.64
N ARG A 23 -22.13 -6.33 0.52
CA ARG A 23 -22.41 -7.05 -0.73
C ARG A 23 -23.86 -6.87 -1.18
N GLN A 24 -24.81 -6.93 -0.27
CA GLN A 24 -26.23 -6.72 -0.60
C GLN A 24 -26.53 -5.29 -1.04
N THR A 25 -25.86 -4.31 -0.44
CA THR A 25 -26.13 -2.88 -0.71
C THR A 25 -25.42 -2.41 -1.99
N PHE A 26 -24.20 -2.87 -2.23
CA PHE A 26 -23.32 -2.35 -3.28
C PHE A 26 -22.90 -3.38 -4.32
N GLY A 27 -23.33 -4.65 -4.21
CA GLY A 27 -22.92 -5.72 -5.13
C GLY A 27 -23.45 -5.58 -6.56
N SER A 28 -24.47 -4.73 -6.77
CA SER A 28 -24.98 -4.37 -8.09
C SER A 28 -24.41 -3.03 -8.61
N ASP A 29 -23.51 -2.39 -7.87
CA ASP A 29 -22.90 -1.12 -8.27
C ASP A 29 -21.82 -1.39 -9.32
N THR A 30 -22.09 -1.04 -10.58
CA THR A 30 -21.19 -1.31 -11.71
C THR A 30 -19.91 -0.49 -11.70
N GLU A 31 -19.84 0.58 -10.89
CA GLU A 31 -18.64 1.39 -10.74
C GLU A 31 -17.68 0.80 -9.70
N LEU A 32 -18.13 -0.16 -8.88
CA LEU A 32 -17.26 -0.89 -7.97
C LEU A 32 -16.74 -2.15 -8.66
N THR A 33 -15.44 -2.20 -8.90
CA THR A 33 -14.80 -3.43 -9.39
C THR A 33 -14.91 -4.55 -8.34
N PRO A 34 -14.78 -5.83 -8.73
CA PRO A 34 -14.75 -6.93 -7.76
C PRO A 34 -13.71 -6.75 -6.65
N ALA A 35 -12.52 -6.23 -7.00
CA ALA A 35 -11.46 -5.92 -6.04
C ALA A 35 -11.88 -4.79 -5.07
N MET A 36 -12.49 -3.72 -5.58
CA MET A 36 -13.01 -2.63 -4.75
C MET A 36 -14.09 -3.11 -3.78
N LEU A 37 -15.01 -3.96 -4.24
CA LEU A 37 -16.08 -4.50 -3.41
C LEU A 37 -15.50 -5.43 -2.34
N GLU A 38 -14.57 -6.31 -2.70
CA GLU A 38 -13.93 -7.23 -1.77
C GLU A 38 -13.18 -6.48 -0.66
N ALA A 39 -12.40 -5.45 -1.01
CA ALA A 39 -11.74 -4.59 -0.02
C ALA A 39 -12.75 -3.85 0.86
N LEU A 40 -13.86 -3.36 0.28
CA LEU A 40 -14.91 -2.68 1.01
C LEU A 40 -15.61 -3.60 2.01
N THR A 41 -15.77 -4.90 1.72
CA THR A 41 -16.38 -5.85 2.68
C THR A 41 -15.61 -5.96 3.98
N ARG A 42 -14.32 -5.59 3.98
CA ARG A 42 -13.42 -5.59 5.14
C ARG A 42 -13.39 -4.25 5.87
N ALA A 43 -14.12 -3.24 5.38
CA ALA A 43 -14.18 -1.94 6.01
C ALA A 43 -14.62 -2.01 7.48
N ASN A 44 -14.20 -1.03 8.26
CA ASN A 44 -14.57 -0.87 9.67
C ASN A 44 -16.07 -0.63 9.89
N ASP A 45 -16.77 -0.02 8.92
CA ASP A 45 -18.20 0.27 8.98
C ASP A 45 -18.88 0.17 7.60
N VAL A 46 -20.22 0.14 7.56
CA VAL A 46 -20.98 0.19 6.31
C VAL A 46 -21.01 1.64 5.81
N PRO A 47 -20.45 1.95 4.62
CA PRO A 47 -20.45 3.31 4.09
C PRO A 47 -21.88 3.75 3.74
N ASN A 48 -22.13 5.05 3.88
CA ASN A 48 -23.29 5.70 3.27
C ASN A 48 -22.90 6.27 1.89
N GLU A 49 -23.87 6.85 1.18
CA GLU A 49 -23.69 7.35 -0.19
C GLU A 49 -22.52 8.35 -0.36
N PRO A 50 -22.30 9.34 0.54
CA PRO A 50 -21.12 10.20 0.44
C PRO A 50 -19.80 9.45 0.63
N LYS A 51 -19.74 8.48 1.54
CA LYS A 51 -18.53 7.67 1.78
C LYS A 51 -18.22 6.74 0.61
N ILE A 52 -19.24 6.18 -0.06
CA ILE A 52 -18.99 5.33 -1.24
C ILE A 52 -18.54 6.16 -2.43
N ALA A 53 -19.09 7.35 -2.64
CA ALA A 53 -18.60 8.28 -3.67
C ALA A 53 -17.14 8.67 -3.41
N LEU A 54 -16.80 9.04 -2.17
CA LEU A 54 -15.41 9.29 -1.78
C LEU A 54 -14.49 8.09 -2.00
N TYR A 55 -14.97 6.87 -1.74
CA TYR A 55 -14.19 5.66 -1.97
C TYR A 55 -13.89 5.43 -3.45
N LYS A 56 -14.87 5.66 -4.33
CA LYS A 56 -14.68 5.57 -5.78
C LYS A 56 -13.65 6.59 -6.28
N GLU A 57 -13.69 7.82 -5.77
CA GLU A 57 -12.69 8.86 -6.08
C GLU A 57 -11.30 8.54 -5.49
N ALA A 58 -11.25 7.83 -4.36
CA ALA A 58 -9.99 7.47 -3.70
C ALA A 58 -9.23 6.33 -4.39
N VAL A 59 -9.90 5.55 -5.25
CA VAL A 59 -9.33 4.42 -5.98
C VAL A 59 -9.07 4.81 -7.42
N PRO A 60 -7.79 4.92 -7.84
CA PRO A 60 -7.46 5.16 -9.24
C PRO A 60 -7.99 4.06 -10.16
N ALA A 61 -8.28 4.43 -11.41
CA ALA A 61 -8.69 3.47 -12.42
C ALA A 61 -7.64 2.34 -12.57
N GLY A 62 -8.09 1.09 -12.41
CA GLY A 62 -7.23 -0.10 -12.51
C GLY A 62 -6.44 -0.45 -11.24
N ALA A 63 -6.53 0.34 -10.16
CA ALA A 63 -5.90 0.01 -8.90
C ALA A 63 -6.73 -1.03 -8.11
N GLU A 64 -6.03 -1.93 -7.40
CA GLU A 64 -6.64 -2.93 -6.53
C GLU A 64 -6.40 -2.56 -5.05
N PRO A 65 -7.42 -2.04 -4.33
CA PRO A 65 -7.28 -1.69 -2.93
C PRO A 65 -7.14 -2.95 -2.07
N THR A 66 -6.28 -2.88 -1.05
CA THR A 66 -6.03 -3.98 -0.11
C THR A 66 -6.83 -3.82 1.19
N ARG A 67 -7.09 -2.58 1.60
CA ARG A 67 -7.87 -2.22 2.79
C ARG A 67 -8.61 -0.90 2.58
N VAL A 68 -9.79 -0.80 3.17
CA VAL A 68 -10.59 0.43 3.21
C VAL A 68 -10.98 0.71 4.65
N SER A 69 -10.87 1.97 5.08
CA SER A 69 -11.39 2.44 6.37
C SER A 69 -12.20 3.71 6.14
N VAL A 70 -13.43 3.74 6.65
CA VAL A 70 -14.39 4.83 6.46
C VAL A 70 -14.64 5.56 7.78
N GLY A 71 -14.48 6.89 7.74
CA GLY A 71 -14.51 7.76 8.91
C GLY A 71 -15.60 8.81 8.83
N TYR A 72 -16.01 9.32 9.99
CA TYR A 72 -16.86 10.50 10.09
C TYR A 72 -16.46 11.32 11.31
N GLN A 73 -15.95 12.53 11.06
CA GLN A 73 -15.64 13.49 12.12
C GLN A 73 -16.92 14.27 12.43
N VAL A 74 -17.57 13.93 13.55
CA VAL A 74 -18.92 14.42 13.89
C VAL A 74 -18.94 15.94 14.07
N GLU A 75 -17.98 16.50 14.82
CA GLU A 75 -17.92 17.93 15.16
C GLU A 75 -17.80 18.82 13.92
N GLU A 76 -16.98 18.40 12.95
CA GLU A 76 -16.74 19.13 11.71
C GLU A 76 -17.70 18.72 10.58
N GLY A 77 -18.49 17.67 10.80
CA GLY A 77 -19.36 17.07 9.80
C GLY A 77 -18.59 16.57 8.57
N ILE A 78 -17.40 15.99 8.72
CA ILE A 78 -16.54 15.57 7.60
C ILE A 78 -16.63 14.06 7.38
N HIS A 79 -16.99 13.64 6.17
CA HIS A 79 -16.83 12.27 5.71
C HIS A 79 -15.39 12.02 5.28
N GLN A 80 -14.81 10.89 5.67
CA GLN A 80 -13.44 10.54 5.30
C GLN A 80 -13.35 9.09 4.84
N VAL A 81 -12.41 8.82 3.94
CA VAL A 81 -12.03 7.47 3.53
C VAL A 81 -10.51 7.39 3.50
N ALA A 82 -9.96 6.32 4.06
CA ALA A 82 -8.58 5.91 3.90
C ALA A 82 -8.55 4.58 3.13
N VAL A 83 -7.79 4.52 2.05
CA VAL A 83 -7.65 3.33 1.20
C VAL A 83 -6.18 2.96 1.10
N LEU A 84 -5.84 1.73 1.43
CA LEU A 84 -4.52 1.18 1.20
C LEU A 84 -4.46 0.44 -0.13
N PHE A 85 -3.32 0.58 -0.78
CA PHE A 85 -2.90 -0.12 -1.98
C PHE A 85 -1.60 -0.87 -1.69
N PRO A 86 -1.16 -1.79 -2.57
CA PRO A 86 0.13 -2.44 -2.42
C PRO A 86 1.32 -1.46 -2.40
N ASP A 87 1.19 -0.30 -3.06
CA ASP A 87 2.25 0.68 -3.29
C ASP A 87 2.01 2.05 -2.63
N GLY A 88 0.88 2.22 -1.93
CA GLY A 88 0.59 3.50 -1.28
C GLY A 88 -0.73 3.58 -0.52
N LEU A 89 -1.13 4.82 -0.26
CA LEU A 89 -2.26 5.19 0.58
C LEU A 89 -3.00 6.36 -0.06
N SER A 90 -4.34 6.33 -0.03
CA SER A 90 -5.19 7.48 -0.34
C SER A 90 -5.99 7.86 0.90
N ILE A 91 -5.96 9.14 1.28
CA ILE A 91 -6.84 9.68 2.32
C ILE A 91 -7.60 10.85 1.72
N LEU A 92 -8.91 10.69 1.55
CA LEU A 92 -9.82 11.71 1.05
C LEU A 92 -10.85 12.10 2.11
N SER A 93 -11.27 13.35 2.06
CA SER A 93 -12.24 13.94 2.98
C SER A 93 -13.18 14.91 2.26
N GLN A 94 -14.42 14.99 2.73
CA GLN A 94 -15.41 15.92 2.19
C GLN A 94 -16.33 16.39 3.32
N LYS A 95 -16.54 17.71 3.40
CA LYS A 95 -17.53 18.29 4.31
C LYS A 95 -18.93 17.86 3.89
N ARG A 96 -19.75 17.48 4.87
CA ARG A 96 -21.15 17.13 4.66
C ARG A 96 -21.93 18.35 4.19
N GLY A 97 -22.88 18.11 3.29
CA GLY A 97 -23.80 19.12 2.80
C GLY A 97 -23.38 19.66 1.44
N LYS A 98 -23.99 20.78 1.09
CA LYS A 98 -23.80 21.45 -0.19
C LYS A 98 -23.33 22.87 0.03
N GLN A 99 -22.51 23.34 -0.89
CA GLN A 99 -22.18 24.76 -0.99
C GLN A 99 -23.43 25.59 -1.29
N LYS A 100 -23.31 26.92 -1.19
CA LYS A 100 -24.43 27.86 -1.45
C LYS A 100 -25.05 27.72 -2.85
N ASN A 101 -24.32 27.18 -3.82
CA ASN A 101 -24.76 26.92 -5.19
C ASN A 101 -25.40 25.53 -5.40
N GLY A 102 -25.49 24.70 -4.35
CA GLY A 102 -26.07 23.35 -4.44
C GLY A 102 -25.09 22.25 -4.85
N GLU A 103 -23.82 22.58 -5.10
CA GLU A 103 -22.76 21.61 -5.39
C GLU A 103 -22.24 20.93 -4.11
N PRO A 104 -21.76 19.67 -4.19
CA PRO A 104 -21.04 19.04 -3.09
C PRO A 104 -19.83 19.87 -2.67
N HIS A 105 -19.44 19.78 -1.39
CA HIS A 105 -18.17 20.37 -0.98
C HIS A 105 -17.00 19.73 -1.75
N PRO A 106 -15.93 20.48 -2.04
CA PRO A 106 -14.76 19.93 -2.70
C PRO A 106 -14.15 18.83 -1.85
N ILE A 107 -13.65 17.80 -2.52
CA ILE A 107 -12.88 16.73 -1.90
C ILE A 107 -11.48 17.28 -1.60
N ALA A 108 -11.01 17.05 -0.37
CA ALA A 108 -9.66 17.39 0.05
C ALA A 108 -8.92 16.12 0.48
N GLY A 109 -7.64 16.02 0.13
CA GLY A 109 -6.84 14.84 0.40
C GLY A 109 -5.82 14.59 -0.70
N ALA A 110 -5.14 13.45 -0.61
CA ALA A 110 -4.21 13.02 -1.66
C ALA A 110 -4.04 11.50 -1.62
N GLN A 111 -3.61 10.97 -2.76
CA GLN A 111 -2.95 9.69 -2.84
C GLN A 111 -1.43 9.91 -2.71
N VAL A 112 -0.79 9.10 -1.89
CA VAL A 112 0.64 9.20 -1.59
C VAL A 112 1.29 7.82 -1.67
N PRO A 113 2.48 7.71 -2.29
CA PRO A 113 3.19 6.44 -2.36
C PRO A 113 3.91 6.12 -1.04
N PHE A 114 4.12 4.84 -0.75
CA PHE A 114 4.77 4.44 0.51
C PHE A 114 6.19 4.99 0.67
N TRP A 115 6.98 5.01 -0.41
CA TRP A 115 8.34 5.58 -0.39
C TRP A 115 8.36 7.06 0.03
N GLY A 116 7.28 7.79 -0.24
CA GLY A 116 7.17 9.21 0.09
C GLY A 116 6.77 9.46 1.53
N ILE A 117 6.24 8.46 2.25
CA ILE A 117 5.79 8.62 3.63
C ILE A 117 7.00 8.65 4.55
N GLN A 118 7.07 9.70 5.38
CA GLN A 118 8.17 9.92 6.33
C GLN A 118 7.74 9.64 7.77
N SER A 119 6.50 9.97 8.13
CA SER A 119 5.97 9.78 9.48
C SER A 119 4.51 9.34 9.44
N VAL A 120 4.16 8.41 10.34
CA VAL A 120 2.80 7.98 10.65
C VAL A 120 2.61 8.14 12.16
N GLU A 121 1.73 9.06 12.56
CA GLU A 121 1.45 9.37 13.95
C GLU A 121 0.01 9.04 14.32
N VAL A 122 -0.18 8.46 15.50
CA VAL A 122 -1.50 8.25 16.10
C VAL A 122 -1.65 9.17 17.30
N ARG A 123 -2.68 10.01 17.31
CA ARG A 123 -2.96 10.97 18.38
C ARG A 123 -4.39 10.83 18.88
N THR A 124 -4.58 10.80 20.19
CA THR A 124 -5.91 10.92 20.79
C THR A 124 -6.30 12.40 20.87
N LEU A 125 -7.47 12.73 20.35
CA LEU A 125 -8.05 14.07 20.36
C LEU A 125 -8.88 14.29 21.64
N GLN A 126 -9.21 15.55 21.92
CA GLN A 126 -9.88 15.97 23.17
C GLN A 126 -11.27 15.34 23.36
N ASN A 127 -11.93 14.94 22.27
CA ASN A 127 -13.27 14.38 22.23
C ASN A 127 -13.30 12.83 22.19
N ALA A 128 -12.20 12.18 22.61
CA ALA A 128 -11.99 10.74 22.53
C ALA A 128 -11.91 10.15 21.11
N ASP A 129 -11.92 11.00 20.07
CA ASP A 129 -11.53 10.56 18.72
C ASP A 129 -10.03 10.25 18.69
N THR A 130 -9.64 9.41 17.75
CA THR A 130 -8.24 9.13 17.45
C THR A 130 -7.94 9.57 16.01
N ALA A 131 -6.90 10.39 15.87
CA ALA A 131 -6.40 10.86 14.59
C ALA A 131 -5.18 10.05 14.16
N LEU A 132 -5.20 9.62 12.91
CA LEU A 132 -4.04 9.21 12.14
C LEU A 132 -3.52 10.44 11.37
N LEU A 133 -2.24 10.76 11.52
CA LEU A 133 -1.55 11.79 10.76
C LEU A 133 -0.44 11.15 9.95
N VAL A 134 -0.48 11.33 8.63
CA VAL A 134 0.54 10.85 7.71
C VAL A 134 1.21 12.04 7.06
N SER A 135 2.54 12.14 7.15
CA SER A 135 3.30 13.22 6.53
C SER A 135 4.50 12.70 5.76
N GLY A 136 4.84 13.41 4.69
CA GLY A 136 5.92 13.01 3.80
C GLY A 136 6.06 13.95 2.62
N SER A 137 6.67 13.45 1.55
CA SER A 137 6.85 14.15 0.28
C SER A 137 6.72 13.16 -0.87
N ASP A 138 6.03 13.55 -1.94
CA ASP A 138 5.92 12.76 -3.18
C ASP A 138 7.07 13.08 -4.17
N GLY A 139 8.16 13.67 -3.67
CA GLY A 139 9.29 14.14 -4.47
C GLY A 139 9.11 15.55 -5.03
N ASN A 140 7.88 16.05 -5.14
CA ASN A 140 7.59 17.40 -5.62
C ASN A 140 7.10 18.33 -4.50
N ARG A 141 6.23 17.85 -3.62
CA ARG A 141 5.60 18.66 -2.58
C ARG A 141 5.51 17.91 -1.25
N PRO A 142 5.77 18.61 -0.12
CA PRO A 142 5.46 18.04 1.18
C PRO A 142 3.94 17.94 1.34
N TYR A 143 3.49 16.88 1.99
CA TYR A 143 2.08 16.65 2.31
C TYR A 143 1.89 16.31 3.78
N ARG A 144 0.68 16.59 4.27
CA ARG A 144 0.20 16.18 5.58
C ARG A 144 -1.28 15.81 5.47
N LEU A 145 -1.56 14.52 5.66
CA LEU A 145 -2.89 13.94 5.57
C LEU A 145 -3.37 13.58 6.97
N GLY A 146 -4.67 13.77 7.22
CA GLY A 146 -5.30 13.48 8.50
C GLY A 146 -6.54 12.62 8.31
N TYR A 147 -6.69 11.57 9.11
CA TYR A 147 -7.86 10.70 9.14
C TYR A 147 -8.29 10.49 10.59
N VAL A 148 -9.58 10.69 10.89
CA VAL A 148 -10.10 10.71 12.26
C VAL A 148 -11.22 9.69 12.41
N LEU A 149 -11.15 8.91 13.49
CA LEU A 149 -12.16 7.90 13.83
C LEU A 149 -12.27 7.75 15.35
N THR A 150 -13.48 7.49 15.83
CA THR A 150 -13.75 7.16 17.24
C THR A 150 -13.09 5.83 17.66
N ASP A 151 -13.00 4.87 16.75
CA ASP A 151 -12.36 3.58 16.99
C ASP A 151 -10.82 3.70 16.95
N ALA A 152 -10.23 3.90 18.14
CA ALA A 152 -8.79 3.97 18.32
C ALA A 152 -8.03 2.71 17.89
N ALA A 153 -8.63 1.52 17.97
CA ALA A 153 -7.95 0.28 17.59
C ALA A 153 -7.89 0.14 16.07
N GLU A 154 -8.94 0.56 15.37
CA GLU A 154 -8.94 0.62 13.91
C GLU A 154 -7.87 1.60 13.40
N ILE A 155 -7.74 2.78 14.03
CA ILE A 155 -6.68 3.74 13.68
C ILE A 155 -5.28 3.15 13.90
N LYS A 156 -5.06 2.48 15.04
CA LYS A 156 -3.76 1.84 15.34
C LYS A 156 -3.44 0.74 14.32
N SER A 157 -4.42 -0.12 14.03
CA SER A 157 -4.25 -1.18 13.04
C SER A 157 -3.99 -0.62 11.63
N LEU A 158 -4.66 0.47 11.26
CA LEU A 158 -4.40 1.14 9.98
C LEU A 158 -2.99 1.75 9.94
N ALA A 159 -2.52 2.34 11.04
CA ALA A 159 -1.16 2.86 11.15
C ALA A 159 -0.11 1.75 11.01
N GLU A 160 -0.34 0.59 11.64
CA GLU A 160 0.53 -0.59 11.54
C GLU A 160 0.61 -1.10 10.09
N ASP A 161 -0.51 -1.17 9.37
CA ASP A 161 -0.54 -1.58 7.97
C ASP A 161 0.22 -0.59 7.07
N ILE A 162 0.12 0.72 7.34
CA ILE A 162 0.88 1.75 6.59
C ILE A 162 2.38 1.57 6.84
N GLU A 163 2.80 1.40 8.10
CA GLU A 163 4.21 1.17 8.43
C GLU A 163 4.74 -0.14 7.83
N ALA A 164 3.92 -1.20 7.81
CA ALA A 164 4.27 -2.43 7.12
C ALA A 164 4.45 -2.23 5.61
N GLY A 165 3.56 -1.46 4.96
CA GLY A 165 3.68 -1.08 3.56
C GLY A 165 4.96 -0.30 3.26
N ARG A 166 5.28 0.69 4.11
CA ARG A 166 6.56 1.44 4.02
C ARG A 166 7.78 0.54 4.11
N GLN A 167 7.78 -0.41 5.04
CA GLN A 167 8.89 -1.35 5.21
C GLN A 167 9.01 -2.31 4.03
N ALA A 168 7.89 -2.79 3.48
CA ALA A 168 7.88 -3.67 2.33
C ALA A 168 8.40 -2.96 1.08
N ASP A 169 8.00 -1.70 0.86
CA ASP A 169 8.50 -0.87 -0.23
C ASP A 169 10.00 -0.61 -0.09
N ALA A 170 10.48 -0.21 1.09
CA ALA A 170 11.89 -0.01 1.36
C ALA A 170 12.74 -1.27 1.12
N ARG A 171 12.24 -2.46 1.50
CA ARG A 171 12.90 -3.73 1.21
C ARG A 171 12.97 -4.01 -0.29
N SER A 172 11.87 -3.80 -0.99
CA SER A 172 11.79 -4.02 -2.44
C SER A 172 12.75 -3.11 -3.19
N GLN A 173 12.90 -1.85 -2.75
CA GLN A 173 13.90 -0.92 -3.29
C GLN A 173 15.34 -1.36 -3.00
N ALA A 174 15.63 -1.82 -1.78
CA ALA A 174 16.95 -2.32 -1.43
C ALA A 174 17.32 -3.58 -2.23
N GLU A 175 16.36 -4.47 -2.47
CA GLU A 175 16.53 -5.66 -3.31
C GLU A 175 16.76 -5.29 -4.78
N ALA A 176 15.97 -4.37 -5.33
CA ALA A 176 16.15 -3.85 -6.69
C ALA A 176 17.53 -3.20 -6.87
N GLN A 177 17.99 -2.44 -5.87
CA GLN A 177 19.32 -1.83 -5.90
C GLN A 177 20.44 -2.88 -5.80
N SER A 178 20.27 -3.91 -4.98
CA SER A 178 21.22 -5.02 -4.85
C SER A 178 21.33 -5.84 -6.15
N GLN A 179 20.27 -5.94 -6.95
CA GLN A 179 20.31 -6.56 -8.27
C GLN A 179 21.07 -5.71 -9.30
N THR A 180 20.99 -4.38 -9.20
CA THR A 180 21.77 -3.48 -10.07
C THR A 180 23.25 -3.36 -9.68
N ASP A 181 23.56 -3.57 -8.40
CA ASP A 181 24.93 -3.57 -7.85
C ASP A 181 25.64 -4.92 -8.01
N GLN A 182 25.00 -5.93 -8.62
CA GLN A 182 25.71 -7.14 -9.03
C GLN A 182 26.83 -6.76 -10.02
N PRO A 183 28.07 -7.24 -9.83
CA PRO A 183 29.17 -6.91 -10.71
C PRO A 183 28.80 -7.30 -12.14
N ARG A 184 28.70 -6.28 -13.02
CA ARG A 184 28.50 -6.51 -14.45
C ARG A 184 29.79 -7.08 -15.03
N VAL A 185 29.96 -8.39 -14.93
CA VAL A 185 31.08 -9.12 -15.56
C VAL A 185 30.83 -9.23 -17.07
N ASN A 186 31.34 -8.30 -17.88
CA ASN A 186 31.35 -8.50 -19.33
C ASN A 186 32.38 -9.59 -19.67
N ILE A 187 31.92 -10.70 -20.26
CA ILE A 187 32.76 -11.80 -20.74
C ILE A 187 32.76 -11.72 -22.25
N ASP A 188 33.74 -11.02 -22.82
CA ASP A 188 34.04 -11.05 -24.25
C ASP A 188 35.04 -12.18 -24.50
N SER A 189 34.54 -13.36 -24.88
CA SER A 189 35.39 -14.52 -25.16
C SER A 189 34.92 -15.24 -26.42
N SER A 190 35.87 -15.61 -27.27
CA SER A 190 35.64 -16.47 -28.44
C SER A 190 35.61 -17.96 -28.10
N LEU A 191 35.75 -18.31 -26.82
CA LEU A 191 35.71 -19.69 -26.32
C LEU A 191 34.28 -20.15 -26.14
N SER A 192 34.04 -21.45 -26.29
CA SER A 192 32.76 -22.06 -25.94
C SER A 192 32.46 -21.91 -24.44
N ALA A 193 31.19 -21.94 -24.07
CA ALA A 193 30.77 -21.77 -22.67
C ALA A 193 31.41 -22.81 -21.72
N ASP A 194 31.63 -24.05 -22.17
CA ASP A 194 32.29 -25.09 -21.37
C ASP A 194 33.80 -24.79 -21.16
N GLU A 195 34.46 -24.23 -22.17
CA GLU A 195 35.85 -23.75 -22.07
C GLU A 195 35.94 -22.52 -21.18
N GLN A 196 34.95 -21.62 -21.23
CA GLN A 196 34.87 -20.46 -20.34
C GLN A 196 34.69 -20.88 -18.87
N LEU A 197 33.82 -21.86 -18.58
CA LEU A 197 33.63 -22.39 -17.22
C LEU A 197 34.89 -23.08 -16.70
N THR A 198 35.58 -23.83 -17.57
CA THR A 198 36.84 -24.49 -17.23
C THR A 198 37.94 -23.48 -16.93
N ALA A 199 38.08 -22.46 -17.77
CA ALA A 199 39.04 -21.37 -17.56
C ALA A 199 38.72 -20.56 -16.29
N LEU A 200 37.45 -20.25 -16.03
CA LEU A 200 37.01 -19.54 -14.83
C LEU A 200 37.32 -20.32 -13.56
N ARG A 201 37.15 -21.65 -13.59
CA ARG A 201 37.53 -22.53 -12.47
C ARG A 201 39.05 -22.53 -12.24
N GLN A 202 39.84 -22.62 -13.30
CA GLN A 202 41.31 -22.53 -13.19
C GLN A 202 41.76 -21.15 -12.67
N MET A 203 41.10 -20.07 -13.09
CA MET A 203 41.37 -18.73 -12.58
C MET A 203 41.04 -18.61 -11.09
N ARG A 204 39.93 -19.17 -10.61
CA ARG A 204 39.61 -19.23 -9.17
C ARG A 204 40.65 -20.03 -8.38
N GLU A 205 41.22 -21.08 -8.94
CA GLU A 205 42.26 -21.86 -8.27
C GLU A 205 43.61 -21.12 -8.22
N MET A 206 43.89 -20.26 -9.21
CA MET A 206 45.13 -19.47 -9.29
C MET A 206 45.04 -18.08 -8.66
N THR A 207 43.84 -17.59 -8.38
CA THR A 207 43.60 -16.26 -7.82
C THR A 207 42.75 -16.38 -6.56
N ASN A 208 42.92 -15.48 -5.58
CA ASN A 208 41.97 -15.38 -4.46
C ASN A 208 40.67 -14.69 -4.91
N MET A 209 40.04 -15.20 -5.97
CA MET A 209 38.77 -14.69 -6.47
C MET A 209 37.69 -14.91 -5.38
N PRO A 210 36.99 -13.84 -4.96
CA PRO A 210 35.88 -13.95 -4.03
C PRO A 210 34.77 -14.86 -4.55
N ASP A 211 34.14 -15.63 -3.66
CA ASP A 211 33.13 -16.64 -4.03
C ASP A 211 31.91 -16.02 -4.73
N ASP A 212 31.51 -14.82 -4.34
CA ASP A 212 30.43 -14.04 -4.96
C ASP A 212 30.76 -13.63 -6.40
N ALA A 213 32.01 -13.23 -6.68
CA ALA A 213 32.47 -12.91 -8.03
C ALA A 213 32.53 -14.15 -8.93
N TYR A 214 32.93 -15.30 -8.38
CA TYR A 214 32.95 -16.57 -9.10
C TYR A 214 31.55 -17.05 -9.49
N GLU A 215 30.62 -17.09 -8.52
CA GLU A 215 29.24 -17.51 -8.77
C GLU A 215 28.52 -16.57 -9.76
N ALA A 216 28.77 -15.26 -9.67
CA ALA A 216 28.23 -14.29 -10.65
C ALA A 216 28.74 -14.55 -12.07
N ALA A 217 30.02 -14.86 -12.25
CA ALA A 217 30.61 -15.16 -13.54
C ALA A 217 30.10 -16.51 -14.11
N VAL A 218 29.98 -17.55 -13.27
CA VAL A 218 29.40 -18.85 -13.67
C VAL A 218 27.95 -18.68 -14.13
N ARG A 219 27.13 -17.92 -13.38
CA ARG A 219 25.73 -17.69 -13.72
C ARG A 219 25.59 -17.01 -15.08
N ARG A 220 26.44 -16.01 -15.36
CA ARG A 220 26.40 -15.26 -16.62
C ARG A 220 26.83 -16.08 -17.83
N ILE A 221 27.84 -16.96 -17.69
CA ILE A 221 28.23 -17.89 -18.76
C ILE A 221 27.06 -18.83 -19.10
N LYS A 222 26.33 -19.33 -18.08
CA LYS A 222 25.15 -20.17 -18.29
C LYS A 222 23.97 -19.42 -18.92
N GLU A 223 23.71 -18.19 -18.47
CA GLU A 223 22.63 -17.34 -19.02
C GLU A 223 22.89 -16.95 -20.50
N SER A 224 24.16 -16.83 -20.92
CA SER A 224 24.54 -16.57 -22.32
C SER A 224 24.26 -17.75 -23.27
N GLN A 225 24.20 -18.99 -22.74
CA GLN A 225 23.76 -20.15 -23.52
C GLN A 225 22.26 -20.09 -23.82
N THR A 226 21.46 -19.56 -22.89
CA THR A 226 19.99 -19.51 -23.03
C THR A 226 19.47 -18.35 -23.88
N THR A 227 20.33 -17.40 -24.27
CA THR A 227 19.95 -16.24 -25.10
C THR A 227 20.44 -16.34 -26.56
N SER A 228 21.10 -17.44 -26.92
CA SER A 228 21.66 -17.69 -28.25
C SER A 228 20.83 -18.66 -29.12
N GLU A 229 19.57 -18.89 -28.78
CA GLU A 229 18.58 -19.62 -29.63
C GLU A 229 17.74 -18.67 -30.48
#